data_AF-A0A0S8BMG2-F1
#
_entry.id   AF-A0A0S8BMG2-F1
#
_cell.length_a   1.000
_cell.length_b   1.000
_cell.length_c   1.000
_cell.angle_alpha   90.00
_cell.angle_beta   90.00
_cell.angle_gamma   90.00
#
_symmetry.space_group_name_H-M   'P 1'
#
loop_
_entity.id
_entity.type
_entity.pdbx_description
1 polymer ?
#
loop_
_entity_poly.entity_id
_entity_poly.type
_entity_poly.pdbx_seq_one_letter_code
_entity_poly.pdbx_strand_id
1 'polypeptide(L)'
;MKFSNTYLFYPDNRVLERAIAGSIGMLDEASAEATMPDTGVTVADNFLYTRGNYEQRRFNTNILERLGEAIESSLTGESRAQAPLDWARARNNLGNILAAQAQQQRDAALYEKAIQCFNQALEAFSQEESPLDWAATQYNLGTAMQALGRQESDSKLLKASIDAYTNALLEWSRKETPEEWATAMHQLGATFHAYGKLLKGSRTFEKSVVAYNNALTALDADNYAVELTAAHNNRGVVLQHLGESEENPERVEEAIASYEKALTVSMEQQLPFHLAVICRVNKATAQNVLAEMKKDVALAEEVADEFELIIECFPHALQPLCLKHCDEQLNRAKSLALANSA
;
A
#
# COMPACT_ATOMS: atom_id res chain seq x y z
N MET A 1 10.59 -12.90 14.43
CA MET A 1 10.33 -11.82 13.45
C MET A 1 10.16 -10.52 14.22
N LYS A 2 11.00 -9.51 13.97
CA LYS A 2 10.69 -8.13 14.42
C LYS A 2 9.63 -7.61 13.45
N PHE A 3 8.37 -7.64 13.86
CA PHE A 3 7.28 -7.11 13.05
C PHE A 3 7.50 -5.60 12.88
N SER A 4 7.13 -5.07 11.71
CA SER A 4 7.00 -3.62 11.56
C SER A 4 5.83 -3.21 12.45
N ASN A 5 6.08 -2.49 13.52
CA ASN A 5 5.08 -2.13 14.55
C ASN A 5 4.20 -0.93 14.14
N THR A 6 4.17 -0.63 12.84
CA THR A 6 3.50 0.50 12.21
C THR A 6 2.81 0.02 10.95
N TYR A 7 1.50 0.27 10.88
CA TYR A 7 0.63 -0.24 9.83
C TYR A 7 0.59 0.73 8.65
N LEU A 8 0.95 0.24 7.47
CA LEU A 8 0.80 0.97 6.22
C LEU A 8 -0.58 0.69 5.62
N PHE A 9 -1.12 1.68 4.90
CA PHE A 9 -2.33 1.57 4.11
C PHE A 9 -1.98 1.50 2.62
N TYR A 10 -2.65 0.60 1.92
CA TYR A 10 -2.58 0.41 0.48
C TYR A 10 -3.95 0.73 -0.08
N PRO A 11 -4.15 1.88 -0.74
CA PRO A 11 -5.44 2.25 -1.32
C PRO A 11 -5.83 1.31 -2.47
N ASP A 12 -7.07 1.43 -2.92
CA ASP A 12 -7.62 0.58 -3.97
C ASP A 12 -6.76 0.67 -5.25
N ASN A 13 -6.29 -0.48 -5.74
CA ASN A 13 -5.51 -0.54 -6.96
C ASN A 13 -6.46 -0.60 -8.18
N ARG A 14 -6.88 0.59 -8.62
CA ARG A 14 -7.80 0.81 -9.75
C ARG A 14 -7.33 0.16 -11.06
N VAL A 15 -6.02 -0.06 -11.22
CA VAL A 15 -5.46 -0.71 -12.41
C VAL A 15 -5.80 -2.21 -12.43
N LEU A 16 -5.72 -2.90 -11.29
CA LEU A 16 -6.19 -4.27 -11.17
C LEU A 16 -7.70 -4.38 -11.43
N GLU A 17 -8.51 -3.44 -10.91
CA GLU A 17 -9.95 -3.44 -11.16
C GLU A 17 -10.27 -3.29 -12.65
N ARG A 18 -9.58 -2.38 -13.35
CA ARG A 18 -9.70 -2.20 -14.80
C ARG A 18 -9.24 -3.44 -15.58
N ALA A 19 -8.14 -4.07 -15.16
CA ALA A 19 -7.63 -5.29 -15.78
C ALA A 19 -8.65 -6.44 -15.69
N ILE A 20 -9.29 -6.58 -14.52
CA ILE A 20 -10.33 -7.58 -14.30
C ILE A 20 -11.58 -7.23 -15.12
N ALA A 21 -12.09 -6.00 -14.98
CA ALA A 21 -13.29 -5.55 -15.71
C ALA A 21 -13.15 -5.70 -17.23
N GLY A 22 -11.98 -5.38 -17.79
CA GLY A 22 -11.69 -5.54 -19.21
C GLY A 22 -11.58 -7.00 -19.68
N SER A 23 -11.46 -7.95 -18.76
CA SER A 23 -11.25 -9.37 -19.07
C SER A 23 -12.46 -10.27 -18.73
N ILE A 24 -13.47 -9.74 -18.02
CA ILE A 24 -14.67 -10.51 -17.62
C ILE A 24 -15.39 -11.15 -18.81
N GLY A 25 -15.43 -10.48 -19.97
CA GLY A 25 -16.08 -11.01 -21.17
C GLY A 25 -15.46 -12.29 -21.74
N MET A 26 -14.32 -12.73 -21.21
CA MET A 26 -13.66 -13.99 -21.59
C MET A 26 -14.16 -15.19 -20.78
N LEU A 27 -14.97 -14.97 -19.74
CA LEU A 27 -15.52 -16.02 -18.89
C LEU A 27 -16.92 -16.48 -19.38
N ASP A 28 -17.32 -17.69 -18.98
CA ASP A 28 -18.72 -18.12 -19.10
C ASP A 28 -19.66 -17.28 -18.22
N GLU A 29 -20.95 -17.26 -18.55
CA GLU A 29 -21.96 -16.38 -17.92
C GLU A 29 -22.05 -16.59 -16.39
N ALA A 30 -21.96 -17.84 -15.93
CA ALA A 30 -21.99 -18.18 -14.51
C ALA A 30 -20.73 -17.69 -13.77
N SER A 31 -19.56 -17.77 -14.40
CA SER A 31 -18.30 -17.25 -13.87
C SER A 31 -18.24 -15.73 -13.91
N ALA A 32 -18.82 -15.11 -14.94
CA ALA A 32 -18.95 -13.67 -15.08
C ALA A 32 -19.88 -13.09 -13.99
N GLU A 33 -21.01 -13.73 -13.68
CA GLU A 33 -21.87 -13.31 -12.56
C GLU A 33 -21.14 -13.38 -11.21
N ALA A 34 -20.29 -14.40 -11.01
CA ALA A 34 -19.47 -14.52 -9.81
C ALA A 34 -18.37 -13.45 -9.69
N THR A 35 -18.04 -12.72 -10.77
CA THR A 35 -17.07 -11.60 -10.75
C THR A 35 -17.64 -10.29 -10.21
N MET A 36 -18.97 -10.21 -10.05
CA MET A 36 -19.61 -9.08 -9.39
C MET A 36 -19.09 -8.98 -7.94
N PRO A 37 -18.69 -7.78 -7.47
CA PRO A 37 -18.26 -7.62 -6.09
C PRO A 37 -19.32 -8.17 -5.13
N ASP A 38 -18.93 -9.09 -4.25
CA ASP A 38 -19.80 -9.50 -3.15
C ASP A 38 -20.01 -8.30 -2.23
N THR A 39 -21.08 -7.55 -2.49
CA THR A 39 -21.55 -6.45 -1.65
C THR A 39 -22.34 -6.96 -0.44
N GLY A 40 -22.57 -8.28 -0.36
CA GLY A 40 -23.36 -8.97 0.66
C GLY A 40 -22.55 -9.52 1.83
N VAL A 41 -21.21 -9.37 1.86
CA VAL A 41 -20.41 -9.87 2.98
C VAL A 41 -20.80 -9.16 4.28
N THR A 42 -21.42 -9.92 5.19
CA THR A 42 -21.86 -9.53 6.53
C THR A 42 -20.71 -9.24 7.50
N VAL A 43 -19.47 -9.51 7.10
CA VAL A 43 -18.24 -9.13 7.80
C VAL A 43 -17.37 -8.36 6.83
N ALA A 44 -17.41 -7.03 6.90
CA ALA A 44 -16.40 -6.22 6.24
C ALA A 44 -15.02 -6.75 6.67
N ASP A 45 -14.21 -7.24 5.73
CA ASP A 45 -12.82 -7.52 6.04
C ASP A 45 -12.18 -6.18 6.37
N ASN A 46 -12.00 -5.98 7.68
CA ASN A 46 -11.58 -4.74 8.33
C ASN A 46 -10.08 -4.52 8.23
N PHE A 47 -9.35 -5.29 7.42
CA PHE A 47 -7.89 -5.19 7.38
C PHE A 47 -7.30 -5.18 5.98
N LEU A 48 -8.12 -5.19 4.94
CA LEU A 48 -7.66 -5.29 3.55
C LEU A 48 -6.64 -4.22 3.19
N TYR A 49 -6.87 -2.98 3.61
CA TYR A 49 -5.96 -1.86 3.35
C TYR A 49 -4.57 -2.05 3.97
N THR A 50 -4.36 -3.03 4.85
CA THR A 50 -3.03 -3.30 5.45
C THR A 50 -2.29 -4.49 4.82
N ARG A 51 -2.89 -5.21 3.87
CA ARG A 51 -2.34 -6.50 3.37
C ARG A 51 -1.50 -6.41 2.09
N GLY A 52 -1.45 -5.25 1.45
CA GLY A 52 -0.57 -4.98 0.31
C GLY A 52 -1.33 -4.46 -0.92
N ASN A 53 -0.60 -4.12 -1.97
CA ASN A 53 -1.10 -3.37 -3.13
C ASN A 53 -2.07 -4.13 -4.05
N TYR A 54 -2.17 -5.45 -3.92
CA TYR A 54 -3.02 -6.28 -4.77
C TYR A 54 -4.18 -6.97 -4.04
N GLU A 55 -4.34 -6.75 -2.73
CA GLU A 55 -5.39 -7.41 -1.97
C GLU A 55 -6.60 -6.49 -1.85
N GLN A 56 -7.60 -6.73 -2.70
CA GLN A 56 -8.80 -5.92 -2.81
C GLN A 56 -10.06 -6.70 -2.46
N ARG A 57 -11.07 -5.96 -1.95
CA ARG A 57 -12.37 -6.44 -1.44
C ARG A 57 -13.18 -7.35 -2.37
N ARG A 58 -12.79 -7.54 -3.63
CA ARG A 58 -13.75 -7.77 -4.71
C ARG A 58 -13.53 -9.06 -5.51
N PHE A 59 -12.39 -9.73 -5.41
CA PHE A 59 -12.09 -10.86 -6.32
C PHE A 59 -11.54 -12.09 -5.58
N ASN A 60 -12.35 -13.15 -5.55
CA ASN A 60 -11.98 -14.47 -5.06
C ASN A 60 -10.85 -15.05 -5.92
N THR A 61 -9.91 -15.77 -5.30
CA THR A 61 -8.81 -16.49 -5.97
C THR A 61 -9.28 -17.31 -7.17
N ASN A 62 -10.43 -17.99 -7.06
CA ASN A 62 -10.99 -18.78 -8.17
C ASN A 62 -11.30 -17.95 -9.42
N ILE A 63 -11.69 -16.68 -9.26
CA ILE A 63 -11.99 -15.77 -10.37
C ILE A 63 -10.69 -15.31 -11.02
N LEU A 64 -9.69 -14.96 -10.20
CA LEU A 64 -8.37 -14.57 -10.70
C LEU A 64 -7.71 -15.72 -11.47
N GLU A 65 -7.85 -16.96 -11.00
CA GLU A 65 -7.38 -18.16 -11.70
C GLU A 65 -8.06 -18.34 -13.06
N ARG A 66 -9.40 -18.33 -13.09
CA ARG A 66 -10.14 -18.48 -14.35
C ARG A 66 -9.85 -17.37 -15.35
N LEU A 67 -9.77 -16.12 -14.90
CA LEU A 67 -9.41 -14.99 -15.77
C LEU A 67 -7.99 -15.12 -16.29
N GLY A 68 -7.04 -15.49 -15.42
CA GLY A 68 -5.66 -15.73 -15.81
C GLY A 68 -5.55 -16.78 -16.92
N GLU A 69 -6.23 -17.93 -16.73
CA GLU A 69 -6.29 -19.02 -17.71
C GLU A 69 -6.94 -18.58 -19.04
N ALA A 70 -8.03 -17.83 -18.99
CA ALA A 70 -8.73 -17.34 -20.17
C ALA A 70 -7.88 -16.36 -20.99
N ILE A 71 -7.23 -15.40 -20.33
CA ILE A 71 -6.32 -14.46 -20.98
C ILE A 71 -5.11 -15.20 -21.54
N GLU A 72 -4.47 -16.08 -20.77
CA GLU A 72 -3.33 -16.86 -21.21
C GLU A 72 -3.65 -17.71 -22.46
N SER A 73 -4.84 -18.31 -22.49
CA SER A 73 -5.32 -19.09 -23.65
C SER A 73 -5.50 -18.25 -24.92
N SER A 74 -5.82 -16.96 -24.80
CA SER A 74 -5.92 -16.05 -25.95
C SER A 74 -4.57 -15.57 -26.49
N LEU A 75 -3.49 -15.64 -25.69
CA LEU A 75 -2.20 -15.02 -25.96
C LEU A 75 -1.31 -15.90 -26.86
N THR A 76 -1.77 -16.17 -28.09
CA THR A 76 -1.06 -16.98 -29.09
C THR A 76 -0.03 -16.18 -29.89
N GLY A 77 0.90 -16.86 -30.57
CA GLY A 77 1.84 -16.19 -31.48
C GLY A 77 1.16 -15.49 -32.66
N GLU A 78 0.02 -16.01 -33.11
CA GLU A 78 -0.80 -15.39 -34.16
C GLU A 78 -1.44 -14.08 -33.67
N SER A 79 -2.00 -14.06 -32.46
CA SER A 79 -2.57 -12.84 -31.87
C SER A 79 -1.52 -11.72 -31.72
N ARG A 80 -0.28 -12.07 -31.33
CA ARG A 80 0.85 -11.13 -31.27
C ARG A 80 1.19 -10.54 -32.63
N ALA A 81 1.15 -11.35 -33.69
CA ALA A 81 1.49 -10.91 -35.05
C ALA A 81 0.40 -10.03 -35.68
N GLN A 82 -0.88 -10.33 -35.41
CA GLN A 82 -2.01 -9.59 -36.00
C GLN A 82 -2.27 -8.26 -35.29
N ALA A 83 -2.18 -8.24 -33.96
CA ALA A 83 -2.50 -7.07 -33.13
C ALA A 83 -1.52 -6.94 -31.95
N PRO A 84 -0.27 -6.51 -32.20
CA PRO A 84 0.80 -6.51 -31.19
C PRO A 84 0.49 -5.65 -29.96
N LEU A 85 -0.18 -4.50 -30.14
CA LEU A 85 -0.57 -3.62 -29.02
C LEU A 85 -1.69 -4.24 -28.18
N ASP A 86 -2.69 -4.87 -28.80
CA ASP A 86 -3.78 -5.53 -28.07
C ASP A 86 -3.25 -6.75 -27.31
N TRP A 87 -2.36 -7.52 -27.92
CA TRP A 87 -1.63 -8.61 -27.26
C TRP A 87 -0.85 -8.12 -26.04
N ALA A 88 -0.18 -6.97 -26.14
CA ALA A 88 0.55 -6.38 -25.04
C ALA A 88 -0.37 -5.87 -23.91
N ARG A 89 -1.55 -5.31 -24.23
CA ARG A 89 -2.55 -4.96 -23.20
C ARG A 89 -3.05 -6.20 -22.46
N ALA A 90 -3.33 -7.28 -23.19
CA ALA A 90 -3.72 -8.56 -22.60
C ALA A 90 -2.62 -9.15 -21.71
N ARG A 91 -1.34 -9.09 -22.12
CA ARG A 91 -0.18 -9.46 -21.29
C ARG A 91 -0.09 -8.60 -20.03
N ASN A 92 -0.24 -7.29 -20.14
CA ASN A 92 -0.23 -6.38 -18.97
C ASN A 92 -1.40 -6.70 -18.01
N ASN A 93 -2.58 -7.01 -18.52
CA ASN A 93 -3.72 -7.42 -17.68
C ASN A 93 -3.46 -8.77 -16.97
N LEU A 94 -2.92 -9.77 -17.69
CA LEU A 94 -2.51 -11.04 -17.12
C LEU A 94 -1.48 -10.84 -16.00
N GLY A 95 -0.52 -9.94 -16.19
CA GLY A 95 0.46 -9.59 -15.16
C GLY A 95 -0.19 -9.08 -13.87
N ASN A 96 -1.18 -8.20 -13.97
CA ASN A 96 -1.91 -7.69 -12.80
C ASN A 96 -2.67 -8.80 -12.06
N ILE A 97 -3.33 -9.70 -12.81
CA ILE A 97 -4.09 -10.82 -12.24
C ILE A 97 -3.15 -11.80 -11.53
N LEU A 98 -2.04 -12.18 -12.18
CA LEU A 98 -1.02 -13.05 -11.59
C LEU A 98 -0.42 -12.44 -10.32
N ALA A 99 -0.14 -11.13 -10.31
CA ALA A 99 0.38 -10.46 -9.12
C ALA A 99 -0.64 -10.44 -7.97
N ALA A 100 -1.94 -10.34 -8.27
CA ALA A 100 -2.99 -10.46 -7.26
C ALA A 100 -3.10 -11.87 -6.67
N GLN A 101 -3.02 -12.91 -7.51
CA GLN A 101 -2.93 -14.29 -7.05
C GLN A 101 -1.68 -14.52 -6.20
N ALA A 102 -0.53 -13.99 -6.64
CA ALA A 102 0.74 -14.06 -5.94
C ALA A 102 0.64 -13.49 -4.52
N GLN A 103 -0.04 -12.35 -4.35
CA GLN A 103 -0.23 -11.75 -3.03
C GLN A 103 -1.16 -12.59 -2.14
N GLN A 104 -2.29 -13.07 -2.68
CA GLN A 104 -3.25 -13.90 -1.94
C GLN A 104 -2.64 -15.23 -1.48
N GLN A 105 -1.84 -15.85 -2.35
CA GLN A 105 -1.23 -17.17 -2.11
C GLN A 105 0.16 -17.07 -1.45
N ARG A 106 0.74 -15.86 -1.37
CA ARG A 106 2.14 -15.62 -0.96
C ARG A 106 3.14 -16.41 -1.80
N ASP A 107 2.91 -16.48 -3.11
CA ASP A 107 3.72 -17.24 -4.06
C ASP A 107 4.65 -16.31 -4.84
N ALA A 108 5.96 -16.43 -4.59
CA ALA A 108 6.99 -15.68 -5.31
C ALA A 108 7.03 -16.00 -6.81
N ALA A 109 6.78 -17.25 -7.20
CA ALA A 109 6.84 -17.67 -8.59
C ALA A 109 5.71 -17.04 -9.43
N LEU A 110 4.55 -16.78 -8.83
CA LEU A 110 3.47 -16.04 -9.50
C LEU A 110 3.85 -14.56 -9.72
N TYR A 111 4.55 -13.92 -8.78
CA TYR A 111 5.08 -12.57 -9.00
C TYR A 111 6.13 -12.56 -10.12
N GLU A 112 7.02 -13.54 -10.20
CA GLU A 112 7.99 -13.65 -11.29
C GLU A 112 7.30 -13.79 -12.65
N LYS A 113 6.24 -14.60 -12.75
CA LYS A 113 5.41 -14.70 -13.96
C LYS A 113 4.72 -13.38 -14.30
N ALA A 114 4.20 -12.66 -13.30
CA ALA A 114 3.61 -11.34 -13.50
C ALA A 114 4.64 -10.34 -14.08
N ILE A 115 5.84 -10.30 -13.51
CA ILE A 115 6.97 -9.47 -13.97
C ILE A 115 7.34 -9.84 -15.42
N GLN A 116 7.36 -11.12 -15.78
CA GLN A 116 7.60 -11.56 -17.16
C GLN A 116 6.50 -11.05 -18.11
N CYS A 117 5.23 -11.10 -17.71
CA CYS A 117 4.12 -10.61 -18.52
C CYS A 117 4.23 -9.10 -18.80
N PHE A 118 4.58 -8.29 -17.79
CA PHE A 118 4.80 -6.85 -17.98
C PHE A 118 6.01 -6.57 -18.89
N ASN A 119 7.12 -7.29 -18.72
CA ASN A 119 8.28 -7.14 -19.61
C ASN A 119 7.94 -7.51 -21.05
N GLN A 120 7.15 -8.56 -21.29
CA GLN A 120 6.67 -8.92 -22.62
C GLN A 120 5.76 -7.86 -23.22
N ALA A 121 4.90 -7.22 -22.44
CA ALA A 121 4.09 -6.09 -22.90
C ALA A 121 4.98 -4.90 -23.32
N LEU A 122 6.04 -4.62 -22.56
CA LEU A 122 7.04 -3.59 -22.87
C LEU A 122 7.93 -3.91 -24.09
N GLU A 123 7.87 -5.12 -24.66
CA GLU A 123 8.49 -5.40 -25.97
C GLU A 123 7.70 -4.79 -27.14
N ALA A 124 6.41 -4.51 -26.94
CA ALA A 124 5.53 -3.91 -27.94
C ALA A 124 5.16 -2.46 -27.59
N PHE A 125 5.07 -2.13 -26.29
CA PHE A 125 4.88 -0.75 -25.86
C PHE A 125 6.20 -0.01 -25.76
N SER A 126 6.29 1.12 -26.45
CA SER A 126 7.38 2.09 -26.33
C SER A 126 6.88 3.43 -25.78
N GLN A 127 7.79 4.22 -25.23
CA GLN A 127 7.48 5.57 -24.75
C GLN A 127 7.04 6.46 -25.92
N GLU A 128 7.63 6.28 -27.11
CA GLU A 128 7.38 7.11 -28.28
C GLU A 128 6.07 6.77 -29.00
N GLU A 129 5.76 5.49 -29.16
CA GLU A 129 4.60 5.05 -29.97
C GLU A 129 3.36 4.81 -29.12
N SER A 130 3.53 4.52 -27.82
CA SER A 130 2.44 4.17 -26.91
C SER A 130 2.71 4.68 -25.48
N PRO A 131 2.92 6.01 -25.29
CA PRO A 131 3.42 6.58 -24.03
C PRO A 131 2.60 6.19 -22.81
N LEU A 132 1.26 6.26 -22.92
CA LEU A 132 0.36 5.97 -21.79
C LEU A 132 0.34 4.48 -21.42
N ASP A 133 0.27 3.58 -22.40
CA ASP A 133 0.30 2.13 -22.18
C ASP A 133 1.69 1.71 -21.62
N TRP A 134 2.76 2.31 -22.11
CA TRP A 134 4.12 2.10 -21.61
C TRP A 134 4.25 2.54 -20.14
N ALA A 135 3.80 3.76 -19.79
CA ALA A 135 3.87 4.27 -18.42
C ALA A 135 3.02 3.45 -17.45
N ALA A 136 1.81 3.06 -17.85
CA ALA A 136 0.96 2.17 -17.06
C ALA A 136 1.62 0.80 -16.82
N THR A 137 2.28 0.24 -17.84
CA THR A 137 2.99 -1.04 -17.72
C THR A 137 4.21 -0.93 -16.82
N GLN A 138 4.97 0.17 -16.91
CA GLN A 138 6.09 0.47 -16.01
C GLN A 138 5.64 0.59 -14.55
N TYR A 139 4.51 1.27 -14.30
CA TYR A 139 3.92 1.35 -12.97
C TYR A 139 3.51 -0.03 -12.42
N ASN A 140 2.87 -0.87 -13.24
CA ASN A 140 2.46 -2.21 -12.82
C ASN A 140 3.66 -3.12 -12.55
N LEU A 141 4.69 -3.04 -13.41
CA LEU A 141 5.97 -3.72 -13.21
C LEU A 141 6.62 -3.31 -11.89
N GLY A 142 6.66 -2.00 -11.61
CA GLY A 142 7.14 -1.46 -10.35
C GLY A 142 6.36 -1.99 -9.14
N THR A 143 5.04 -2.12 -9.26
CA THR A 143 4.16 -2.62 -8.20
C THR A 143 4.40 -4.11 -7.90
N ALA A 144 4.56 -4.94 -8.92
CA ALA A 144 4.88 -6.36 -8.75
C ALA A 144 6.29 -6.56 -8.16
N MET A 145 7.29 -5.82 -8.65
CA MET A 145 8.66 -5.86 -8.10
C MET A 145 8.72 -5.38 -6.65
N GLN A 146 7.94 -4.35 -6.30
CA GLN A 146 7.83 -3.88 -4.92
C GLN A 146 7.25 -4.97 -4.01
N ALA A 147 6.17 -5.61 -4.45
CA ALA A 147 5.49 -6.63 -3.66
C ALA A 147 6.40 -7.84 -3.42
N LEU A 148 7.04 -8.37 -4.48
CA LEU A 148 8.01 -9.46 -4.38
C LEU A 148 9.24 -9.06 -3.54
N GLY A 149 9.81 -7.88 -3.78
CA GLY A 149 10.96 -7.38 -3.03
C GLY A 149 10.70 -7.23 -1.53
N ARG A 150 9.47 -6.87 -1.13
CA ARG A 150 9.06 -6.89 0.29
C ARG A 150 8.91 -8.31 0.83
N GLN A 151 8.29 -9.21 0.06
CA GLN A 151 8.08 -10.61 0.45
C GLN A 151 9.41 -11.32 0.71
N GLU A 152 10.39 -11.11 -0.16
CA GLU A 152 11.70 -11.78 -0.09
C GLU A 152 12.77 -10.96 0.64
N SER A 153 12.45 -9.71 1.03
CA SER A 153 13.43 -8.75 1.55
C SER A 153 14.59 -8.49 0.59
N ASP A 154 14.30 -8.45 -0.73
CA ASP A 154 15.29 -8.20 -1.78
C ASP A 154 15.39 -6.70 -2.13
N SER A 155 16.52 -6.11 -1.76
CA SER A 155 16.83 -4.71 -2.01
C SER A 155 17.04 -4.38 -3.51
N LYS A 156 17.45 -5.35 -4.34
CA LYS A 156 17.61 -5.17 -5.79
C LYS A 156 16.24 -5.05 -6.46
N LEU A 157 15.26 -5.87 -6.07
CA LEU A 157 13.89 -5.77 -6.57
C LEU A 157 13.24 -4.44 -6.15
N LEU A 158 13.45 -3.99 -4.91
CA LEU A 158 12.95 -2.68 -4.49
C LEU A 158 13.61 -1.53 -5.26
N LYS A 159 14.90 -1.64 -5.60
CA LYS A 159 15.56 -0.65 -6.45
C LYS A 159 14.99 -0.66 -7.88
N ALA A 160 14.82 -1.84 -8.48
CA ALA A 160 14.22 -1.97 -9.81
C ALA A 160 12.78 -1.42 -9.86
N SER A 161 12.02 -1.61 -8.78
CA SER A 161 10.69 -1.01 -8.61
C SER A 161 10.73 0.52 -8.61
N ILE A 162 11.68 1.13 -7.91
CA ILE A 162 11.89 2.59 -7.93
C ILE A 162 12.18 3.09 -9.35
N ASP A 163 13.05 2.37 -10.09
CA ASP A 163 13.40 2.73 -11.46
C ASP A 163 12.15 2.64 -12.38
N ALA A 164 11.34 1.60 -12.26
CA ALA A 164 10.11 1.43 -13.05
C ALA A 164 9.05 2.52 -12.74
N TYR A 165 8.82 2.86 -11.47
CA TYR A 165 7.92 3.99 -11.15
C TYR A 165 8.47 5.34 -11.66
N THR A 166 9.79 5.53 -11.63
CA THR A 166 10.42 6.74 -12.17
C THR A 166 10.24 6.83 -13.69
N ASN A 167 10.30 5.70 -14.39
CA ASN A 167 9.98 5.62 -15.82
C ASN A 167 8.54 6.03 -16.10
N ALA A 168 7.56 5.51 -15.34
CA ALA A 168 6.16 5.91 -15.50
C ALA A 168 5.97 7.43 -15.34
N LEU A 169 6.71 8.06 -14.42
CA LEU A 169 6.70 9.51 -14.19
C LEU A 169 7.36 10.36 -15.29
N LEU A 170 7.96 9.75 -16.32
CA LEU A 170 8.38 10.48 -17.52
C LEU A 170 7.18 10.93 -18.35
N GLU A 171 6.10 10.14 -18.35
CA GLU A 171 4.84 10.46 -19.03
C GLU A 171 3.80 11.00 -18.05
N TRP A 172 3.76 10.45 -16.83
CA TRP A 172 2.81 10.89 -15.83
C TRP A 172 3.29 12.12 -15.07
N SER A 173 2.59 13.24 -15.26
CA SER A 173 2.93 14.52 -14.66
C SER A 173 1.82 15.05 -13.75
N ARG A 174 2.21 15.85 -12.75
CA ARG A 174 1.26 16.53 -11.87
C ARG A 174 0.24 17.41 -12.61
N LYS A 175 0.58 17.91 -13.80
CA LYS A 175 -0.26 18.82 -14.58
C LYS A 175 -1.23 18.09 -15.48
N GLU A 176 -0.76 17.04 -16.16
CA GLU A 176 -1.51 16.41 -17.25
C GLU A 176 -2.23 15.14 -16.78
N THR A 177 -1.64 14.40 -15.85
CA THR A 177 -2.17 13.14 -15.29
C THR A 177 -2.02 13.14 -13.76
N PRO A 178 -2.68 14.08 -13.05
CA PRO A 178 -2.47 14.28 -11.62
C PRO A 178 -2.77 13.03 -10.77
N GLU A 179 -3.77 12.24 -11.16
CA GLU A 179 -4.18 11.01 -10.45
C GLU A 179 -3.09 9.93 -10.54
N GLU A 180 -2.64 9.62 -11.75
CA GLU A 180 -1.58 8.64 -12.00
C GLU A 180 -0.26 9.09 -11.36
N TRP A 181 0.05 10.38 -11.45
CA TRP A 181 1.22 10.96 -10.81
C TRP A 181 1.18 10.81 -9.28
N ALA A 182 0.04 11.12 -8.64
CA ALA A 182 -0.12 10.96 -7.20
C ALA A 182 0.01 9.50 -6.76
N THR A 183 -0.55 8.59 -7.56
CA THR A 183 -0.50 7.15 -7.32
C THR A 183 0.93 6.61 -7.42
N ALA A 184 1.68 7.00 -8.46
CA ALA A 184 3.09 6.63 -8.62
C ALA A 184 3.96 7.22 -7.49
N MET A 185 3.72 8.46 -7.09
CA MET A 185 4.42 9.09 -5.96
C MET A 185 4.12 8.39 -4.63
N HIS A 186 2.88 7.98 -4.38
CA HIS A 186 2.52 7.18 -3.21
C HIS A 186 3.31 5.87 -3.19
N GLN A 187 3.34 5.14 -4.31
CA GLN A 187 4.06 3.88 -4.39
C GLN A 187 5.59 4.03 -4.27
N LEU A 188 6.16 5.11 -4.82
CA LEU A 188 7.55 5.47 -4.57
C LEU A 188 7.80 5.71 -3.08
N GLY A 189 6.90 6.42 -2.39
CA GLY A 189 6.95 6.61 -0.95
C GLY A 189 7.04 5.27 -0.21
N ALA A 190 6.13 4.34 -0.49
CA ALA A 190 6.11 3.02 0.12
C ALA A 190 7.36 2.18 -0.22
N THR A 191 7.85 2.28 -1.46
CA THR A 191 9.04 1.53 -1.91
C THR A 191 10.31 2.06 -1.27
N PHE A 192 10.50 3.38 -1.23
CA PHE A 192 11.62 4.00 -0.53
C PHE A 192 11.61 3.66 0.97
N HIS A 193 10.44 3.59 1.60
CA HIS A 193 10.35 3.15 3.00
C HIS A 193 10.82 1.71 3.17
N ALA A 194 10.30 0.77 2.37
CA ALA A 194 10.73 -0.62 2.41
C ALA A 194 12.24 -0.78 2.14
N TYR A 195 12.75 -0.07 1.13
CA TYR A 195 14.16 -0.09 0.76
C TYR A 195 15.05 0.52 1.86
N GLY A 196 14.62 1.64 2.45
CA GLY A 196 15.30 2.29 3.56
C GLY A 196 15.38 1.40 4.80
N LYS A 197 14.34 0.60 5.09
CA LYS A 197 14.36 -0.39 6.18
C LYS A 197 15.42 -1.48 5.95
N LEU A 198 15.57 -1.97 4.72
CA LEU A 198 16.59 -2.98 4.41
C LEU A 198 18.01 -2.41 4.50
N LEU A 199 18.21 -1.17 4.04
CA LEU A 199 19.52 -0.52 4.03
C LEU A 199 19.88 0.19 5.34
N LYS A 200 18.91 0.38 6.24
CA LYS A 200 19.02 1.23 7.45
C LYS A 200 19.51 2.65 7.13
N GLY A 201 19.03 3.23 6.01
CA GLY A 201 19.53 4.51 5.50
C GLY A 201 18.52 5.66 5.65
N SER A 202 18.84 6.67 6.45
CA SER A 202 18.01 7.88 6.68
C SER A 202 17.67 8.63 5.40
N ARG A 203 18.65 8.82 4.50
CA ARG A 203 18.45 9.46 3.19
C ARG A 203 17.36 8.80 2.35
N THR A 204 17.19 7.49 2.47
CA THR A 204 16.13 6.77 1.74
C THR A 204 14.76 7.03 2.35
N PHE A 205 14.66 7.14 3.68
CA PHE A 205 13.43 7.57 4.34
C PHE A 205 13.07 9.02 4.02
N GLU A 206 14.04 9.93 3.92
CA GLU A 206 13.78 11.31 3.47
C GLU A 206 13.16 11.35 2.06
N LYS A 207 13.68 10.53 1.13
CA LYS A 207 13.08 10.36 -0.21
C LYS A 207 11.65 9.84 -0.14
N SER A 208 11.37 8.92 0.79
CA SER A 208 10.02 8.42 1.03
C SER A 208 9.07 9.53 1.49
N VAL A 209 9.50 10.38 2.44
CA VAL A 209 8.72 11.55 2.90
C VAL A 209 8.46 12.53 1.75
N VAL A 210 9.46 12.81 0.91
CA VAL A 210 9.30 13.68 -0.26
C VAL A 210 8.28 13.10 -1.25
N ALA A 211 8.33 11.80 -1.52
CA ALA A 211 7.38 11.15 -2.41
C ALA A 211 5.94 11.21 -1.87
N TYR A 212 5.72 10.98 -0.57
CA TYR A 212 4.40 11.16 0.04
C TYR A 212 3.94 12.62 0.03
N ASN A 213 4.83 13.58 0.32
CA ASN A 213 4.50 15.00 0.20
C ASN A 213 4.04 15.36 -1.21
N ASN A 214 4.72 14.84 -2.24
CA ASN A 214 4.32 15.03 -3.63
C ASN A 214 2.93 14.46 -3.88
N ALA A 215 2.67 13.19 -3.52
CA ALA A 215 1.36 12.58 -3.68
C ALA A 215 0.25 13.43 -3.05
N LEU A 216 0.45 13.90 -1.80
CA LEU A 216 -0.50 14.76 -1.08
C LEU A 216 -0.84 16.07 -1.81
N THR A 217 0.00 16.57 -2.71
CA THR A 217 -0.28 17.81 -3.45
C THR A 217 -1.35 17.70 -4.54
N ALA A 218 -1.82 16.48 -4.82
CA ALA A 218 -2.83 16.16 -5.81
C ALA A 218 -4.03 15.40 -5.22
N LEU A 219 -4.09 15.24 -3.89
CA LEU A 219 -5.16 14.54 -3.18
C LEU A 219 -5.96 15.53 -2.34
N ASP A 220 -7.28 15.35 -2.34
CA ASP A 220 -8.24 16.11 -1.55
C ASP A 220 -9.26 15.16 -0.91
N ALA A 221 -9.93 15.62 0.14
CA ALA A 221 -10.84 14.79 0.91
C ALA A 221 -12.14 14.46 0.17
N ASP A 222 -12.54 15.26 -0.82
CA ASP A 222 -13.81 15.09 -1.52
C ASP A 222 -13.71 14.00 -2.60
N ASN A 223 -12.57 13.92 -3.28
CA ASN A 223 -12.35 13.01 -4.41
C ASN A 223 -11.47 11.81 -4.06
N TYR A 224 -10.60 11.94 -3.05
CA TYR A 224 -9.52 10.97 -2.77
C TYR A 224 -9.35 10.68 -1.28
N ALA A 225 -10.45 10.61 -0.52
CA ALA A 225 -10.42 10.44 0.94
C ALA A 225 -9.55 9.24 1.41
N VAL A 226 -9.64 8.09 0.74
CA VAL A 226 -8.89 6.87 1.10
C VAL A 226 -7.40 7.04 0.77
N GLU A 227 -7.08 7.53 -0.41
CA GLU A 227 -5.71 7.78 -0.85
C GLU A 227 -5.03 8.87 0.00
N LEU A 228 -5.77 9.93 0.36
CA LEU A 228 -5.33 11.01 1.23
C LEU A 228 -5.03 10.49 2.64
N THR A 229 -5.94 9.69 3.21
CA THR A 229 -5.75 8.98 4.49
C THR A 229 -4.50 8.10 4.43
N ALA A 230 -4.36 7.29 3.38
CA ALA A 230 -3.22 6.38 3.22
C ALA A 230 -1.89 7.13 3.08
N ALA A 231 -1.85 8.21 2.30
CA ALA A 231 -0.65 9.02 2.13
C ALA A 231 -0.24 9.69 3.45
N HIS A 232 -1.18 10.26 4.21
CA HIS A 232 -0.89 10.86 5.51
C HIS A 232 -0.46 9.83 6.55
N ASN A 233 -1.14 8.68 6.64
CA ASN A 233 -0.77 7.61 7.56
C ASN A 233 0.63 7.08 7.25
N ASN A 234 0.90 6.73 5.99
CA ASN A 234 2.16 6.14 5.61
C ASN A 234 3.33 7.12 5.72
N ARG A 235 3.10 8.40 5.44
CA ARG A 235 4.06 9.47 5.73
C ARG A 235 4.39 9.55 7.22
N GLY A 236 3.38 9.42 8.10
CA GLY A 236 3.56 9.34 9.55
C GLY A 236 4.48 8.18 9.95
N VAL A 237 4.28 7.00 9.37
CA VAL A 237 5.13 5.82 9.63
C VAL A 237 6.60 6.08 9.30
N VAL A 238 6.88 6.74 8.19
CA VAL A 238 8.26 7.04 7.77
C VAL A 238 8.89 8.11 8.65
N LEU A 239 8.14 9.17 8.97
CA LEU A 239 8.59 10.23 9.87
C LEU A 239 8.90 9.68 11.26
N GLN A 240 8.07 8.78 11.78
CA GLN A 240 8.32 8.12 13.04
C GLN A 240 9.62 7.31 12.99
N HIS A 241 9.84 6.49 11.95
CA HIS A 241 11.09 5.75 11.79
C HIS A 241 12.32 6.67 11.70
N LEU A 242 12.20 7.81 11.00
CA LEU A 242 13.25 8.82 10.95
C LEU A 242 13.53 9.40 12.33
N GLY A 243 12.48 9.83 13.04
CA GLY A 243 12.60 10.40 14.38
C GLY A 243 13.21 9.44 15.39
N GLU A 244 12.82 8.16 15.37
CA GLU A 244 13.45 7.11 16.18
C GLU A 244 14.93 6.91 15.80
N SER A 245 15.27 6.89 14.51
CA SER A 245 16.64 6.66 14.05
C SER A 245 17.59 7.84 14.31
N GLU A 246 17.06 9.05 14.36
CA GLU A 246 17.79 10.30 14.58
C GLU A 246 17.74 10.76 16.03
N GLU A 247 16.99 10.05 16.90
CA GLU A 247 16.64 10.48 18.25
C GLU A 247 16.03 11.91 18.27
N ASN A 248 15.20 12.21 17.28
CA ASN A 248 14.66 13.54 17.01
C ASN A 248 13.17 13.64 17.37
N PRO A 249 12.81 14.29 18.50
CA PRO A 249 11.41 14.42 18.92
C PRO A 249 10.56 15.29 17.98
N GLU A 250 11.13 16.31 17.33
CA GLU A 250 10.40 17.18 16.39
C GLU A 250 9.90 16.37 15.19
N ARG A 251 10.69 15.38 14.75
CA ARG A 251 10.31 14.47 13.66
C ARG A 251 9.17 13.53 14.08
N VAL A 252 9.16 13.09 15.33
CA VAL A 252 8.08 12.27 15.89
C VAL A 252 6.79 13.10 16.04
N GLU A 253 6.89 14.37 16.43
CA GLU A 253 5.76 15.31 16.41
C GLU A 253 5.19 15.49 15.00
N GLU A 254 6.06 15.62 13.99
CA GLU A 254 5.64 15.67 12.59
C GLU A 254 4.90 14.39 12.15
N ALA A 255 5.32 13.23 12.66
CA ALA A 255 4.65 11.96 12.44
C ALA A 255 3.24 11.94 13.06
N ILE A 256 3.12 12.36 14.33
CA ILE A 256 1.85 12.48 15.06
C ILE A 256 0.88 13.40 14.30
N ALA A 257 1.34 14.55 13.83
CA ALA A 257 0.52 15.47 13.03
C ALA A 257 0.06 14.85 11.70
N SER A 258 0.89 13.98 11.09
CA SER A 258 0.51 13.25 9.88
C SER A 258 -0.56 12.20 10.16
N TYR A 259 -0.44 11.44 11.26
CA TYR A 259 -1.47 10.48 11.66
C TYR A 259 -2.78 11.15 12.06
N GLU A 260 -2.72 12.32 12.72
CA GLU A 260 -3.90 13.10 13.06
C GLU A 260 -4.68 13.48 11.80
N LYS A 261 -4.00 13.97 10.76
CA LYS A 261 -4.66 14.28 9.48
C LYS A 261 -5.31 13.05 8.85
N ALA A 262 -4.64 11.90 8.87
CA ALA A 262 -5.22 10.65 8.37
C ALA A 262 -6.48 10.25 9.16
N LEU A 263 -6.45 10.39 10.49
CA LEU A 263 -7.58 10.12 11.37
C LEU A 263 -8.75 11.08 11.10
N THR A 264 -8.48 12.38 11.01
CA THR A 264 -9.49 13.41 10.70
C THR A 264 -10.20 13.10 9.38
N VAL A 265 -9.44 12.89 8.30
CA VAL A 265 -10.03 12.57 6.98
C VAL A 265 -10.85 11.28 7.06
N SER A 266 -10.34 10.25 7.74
CA SER A 266 -11.07 8.98 7.92
C SER A 266 -12.42 9.16 8.61
N MET A 267 -12.45 9.97 9.66
CA MET A 267 -13.66 10.20 10.46
C MET A 267 -14.66 11.12 9.74
N GLU A 268 -14.19 12.23 9.17
CA GLU A 268 -15.04 13.20 8.49
C GLU A 268 -15.68 12.64 7.21
N GLN A 269 -14.92 11.85 6.45
CA GLN A 269 -15.39 11.20 5.22
C GLN A 269 -16.08 9.85 5.47
N GLN A 270 -16.26 9.47 6.75
CA GLN A 270 -16.91 8.22 7.15
C GLN A 270 -16.34 6.98 6.44
N LEU A 271 -15.00 6.96 6.30
CA LEU A 271 -14.28 5.84 5.72
C LEU A 271 -14.47 4.58 6.55
N PRO A 272 -14.17 3.37 6.01
CA PRO A 272 -14.24 2.13 6.76
C PRO A 272 -13.59 2.26 8.15
N PHE A 273 -14.39 2.04 9.19
CA PHE A 273 -14.08 2.41 10.58
C PHE A 273 -12.69 1.93 11.07
N HIS A 274 -12.24 0.77 10.61
CA HIS A 274 -10.93 0.22 10.97
C HIS A 274 -9.75 1.13 10.57
N LEU A 275 -9.87 1.93 9.50
CA LEU A 275 -8.82 2.88 9.11
C LEU A 275 -8.58 3.90 10.22
N ALA A 276 -9.66 4.45 10.80
CA ALA A 276 -9.58 5.35 11.93
C ALA A 276 -8.93 4.68 13.16
N VAL A 277 -9.31 3.43 13.47
CA VAL A 277 -8.71 2.68 14.59
C VAL A 277 -7.20 2.48 14.38
N ILE A 278 -6.78 2.08 13.19
CA ILE A 278 -5.35 1.87 12.90
C ILE A 278 -4.58 3.20 12.88
N CYS A 279 -5.17 4.30 12.41
CA CYS A 279 -4.58 5.64 12.56
C CYS A 279 -4.37 6.00 14.03
N ARG A 280 -5.33 5.70 14.91
CA ARG A 280 -5.19 5.89 16.37
C ARG A 280 -4.07 5.04 16.95
N VAL A 281 -3.98 3.75 16.58
CA VAL A 281 -2.89 2.87 17.01
C VAL A 281 -1.53 3.42 16.61
N ASN A 282 -1.36 3.84 15.35
CA ASN A 282 -0.12 4.41 14.85
C ASN A 282 0.22 5.75 15.56
N LYS A 283 -0.78 6.63 15.74
CA LYS A 283 -0.62 7.89 16.47
C LYS A 283 -0.20 7.67 17.93
N ALA A 284 -0.91 6.83 18.67
CA ALA A 284 -0.61 6.50 20.06
C ALA A 284 0.77 5.85 20.21
N THR A 285 1.17 5.00 19.25
CA THR A 285 2.52 4.42 19.20
C THR A 285 3.58 5.52 19.07
N ALA A 286 3.38 6.50 18.19
CA ALA A 286 4.32 7.62 18.04
C ALA A 286 4.32 8.56 19.27
N GLN A 287 3.17 8.79 19.91
CA GLN A 287 3.10 9.52 21.17
C GLN A 287 3.87 8.81 22.29
N ASN A 288 3.83 7.48 22.35
CA ASN A 288 4.60 6.69 23.31
C ASN A 288 6.11 6.89 23.11
N VAL A 289 6.57 6.85 21.86
CA VAL A 289 7.97 7.14 21.49
C VAL A 289 8.37 8.56 21.91
N LEU A 290 7.50 9.55 21.66
CA LEU A 290 7.75 10.93 22.05
C LEU A 290 7.84 11.10 23.58
N ALA A 291 6.94 10.44 24.32
CA ALA A 291 6.93 10.44 25.78
C ALA A 291 8.26 9.91 26.33
N GLU A 292 8.80 8.83 25.75
CA GLU A 292 10.10 8.30 26.15
C GLU A 292 11.26 9.24 25.83
N MET A 293 11.32 9.78 24.61
CA MET A 293 12.37 10.71 24.20
C MET A 293 12.43 11.94 25.11
N LYS A 294 11.27 12.45 25.51
CA LYS A 294 11.14 13.63 26.37
C LYS A 294 11.11 13.31 27.87
N LYS A 295 11.00 12.03 28.25
CA LYS A 295 10.70 11.57 29.61
C LYS A 295 9.44 12.23 30.17
N ASP A 296 8.44 12.41 29.32
CA ASP A 296 7.17 13.07 29.63
C ASP A 296 6.19 12.06 30.24
N VAL A 297 6.04 12.14 31.56
CA VAL A 297 5.18 11.25 32.35
C VAL A 297 3.69 11.49 32.06
N ALA A 298 3.29 12.75 31.93
CA ALA A 298 1.89 13.09 31.68
C ALA A 298 1.47 12.56 30.31
N LEU A 299 2.31 12.72 29.29
CA LEU A 299 2.06 12.14 27.97
C LEU A 299 2.03 10.60 28.03
N ALA A 300 2.88 9.97 28.85
CA ALA A 300 2.87 8.51 29.02
C ALA A 300 1.55 8.00 29.63
N GLU A 301 0.98 8.73 30.61
CA GLU A 301 -0.34 8.43 31.18
C GLU A 301 -1.44 8.57 30.14
N GLU A 302 -1.47 9.68 29.39
CA GLU A 302 -2.44 9.90 28.30
C GLU A 302 -2.38 8.79 27.24
N VAL A 303 -1.16 8.34 26.88
CA VAL A 303 -0.97 7.25 25.92
C VAL A 303 -1.47 5.91 26.47
N ALA A 304 -1.28 5.64 27.77
CA ALA A 304 -1.80 4.43 28.39
C ALA A 304 -3.33 4.40 28.34
N ASP A 305 -3.98 5.50 28.70
CA ASP A 305 -5.45 5.64 28.63
C ASP A 305 -5.96 5.45 27.19
N GLU A 306 -5.26 6.01 26.19
CA GLU A 306 -5.61 5.86 24.78
C GLU A 306 -5.51 4.39 24.31
N PHE A 307 -4.46 3.66 24.72
CA PHE A 307 -4.36 2.24 24.38
C PHE A 307 -5.41 1.38 25.08
N GLU A 308 -5.75 1.67 26.35
CA GLU A 308 -6.87 1.00 27.05
C GLU A 308 -8.17 1.20 26.28
N LEU A 309 -8.48 2.45 25.91
CA LEU A 309 -9.66 2.78 25.12
C LEU A 309 -9.66 2.03 23.78
N ILE A 310 -8.52 1.99 23.07
CA ILE A 310 -8.42 1.26 21.80
C ILE A 310 -8.76 -0.22 21.97
N ILE A 311 -8.17 -0.86 22.98
CA ILE A 311 -8.32 -2.30 23.25
C ILE A 311 -9.75 -2.64 23.70
N GLU A 312 -10.34 -1.83 24.59
CA GLU A 312 -11.65 -2.09 25.16
C GLU A 312 -12.78 -1.76 24.18
N CYS A 313 -12.71 -0.63 23.48
CA CYS A 313 -13.79 -0.16 22.62
C CYS A 313 -13.74 -0.75 21.20
N PHE A 314 -12.55 -1.10 20.69
CA PHE A 314 -12.40 -1.57 19.30
C PHE A 314 -11.71 -2.92 19.13
N PRO A 315 -11.96 -3.93 19.98
CA PRO A 315 -11.26 -5.22 19.87
C PRO A 315 -11.53 -5.94 18.54
N HIS A 316 -12.69 -5.71 17.93
CA HIS A 316 -13.10 -6.25 16.64
C HIS A 316 -12.39 -5.59 15.43
N ALA A 317 -11.75 -4.45 15.64
CA ALA A 317 -10.99 -3.72 14.64
C ALA A 317 -9.47 -3.96 14.77
N LEU A 318 -9.04 -4.86 15.66
CA LEU A 318 -7.64 -5.22 15.87
C LEU A 318 -7.38 -6.67 15.46
N GLN A 319 -6.45 -6.89 14.52
CA GLN A 319 -5.91 -8.23 14.27
C GLN A 319 -5.17 -8.75 15.52
N PRO A 320 -5.00 -10.07 15.69
CA PRO A 320 -4.30 -10.64 16.84
C PRO A 320 -2.90 -10.04 17.08
N LEU A 321 -2.14 -9.78 16.01
CA LEU A 321 -0.83 -9.13 16.10
C LEU A 321 -0.91 -7.64 16.44
N CYS A 322 -1.99 -6.96 16.01
CA CYS A 322 -2.24 -5.56 16.34
C CYS A 322 -2.67 -5.39 17.79
N LEU A 323 -3.56 -6.25 18.29
CA LEU A 323 -3.92 -6.30 19.70
C LEU A 323 -2.67 -6.52 20.56
N LYS A 324 -1.84 -7.51 20.21
CA LYS A 324 -0.59 -7.77 20.92
C LYS A 324 0.35 -6.56 20.92
N HIS A 325 0.47 -5.85 19.80
CA HIS A 325 1.25 -4.61 19.73
C HIS A 325 0.67 -3.53 20.65
N CYS A 326 -0.66 -3.35 20.68
CA CYS A 326 -1.32 -2.42 21.59
C CYS A 326 -1.05 -2.76 23.06
N ASP A 327 -1.15 -4.05 23.44
CA ASP A 327 -0.82 -4.52 24.79
C ASP A 327 0.64 -4.23 25.15
N GLU A 328 1.57 -4.44 24.23
CA GLU A 328 2.99 -4.14 24.43
C GLU A 328 3.22 -2.63 24.63
N GLN A 329 2.57 -1.77 23.84
CA GLN A 329 2.68 -0.31 23.98
C GLN A 329 2.03 0.20 25.27
N LEU A 330 0.88 -0.35 25.65
CA LEU A 330 0.21 -0.03 26.91
C LEU A 330 1.11 -0.31 28.12
N ASN A 331 1.72 -1.51 28.15
CA ASN A 331 2.63 -1.88 29.24
C ASN A 331 3.87 -0.98 29.28
N ARG A 332 4.38 -0.58 28.11
CA ARG A 332 5.50 0.35 27.98
C ARG A 332 5.17 1.73 28.52
N ALA A 333 4.01 2.28 28.15
CA ALA A 333 3.53 3.58 28.61
C ALA A 333 3.33 3.60 30.14
N LYS A 334 2.67 2.57 30.69
CA LYS A 334 2.50 2.39 32.15
C LYS A 334 3.82 2.31 32.90
N SER A 335 4.80 1.58 32.34
CA SER A 335 6.13 1.46 32.95
C SER A 335 6.85 2.80 33.02
N LEU A 336 6.77 3.61 31.95
CA LEU A 336 7.36 4.94 31.92
C LEU A 336 6.69 5.89 32.92
N ALA A 337 5.36 5.85 33.02
CA ALA A 337 4.60 6.66 33.96
C ALA A 337 5.00 6.37 35.42
N LEU A 338 5.17 5.09 35.76
CA LEU A 338 5.55 4.65 37.11
C LEU A 338 7.02 4.95 37.45
N ALA A 339 7.95 4.84 36.49
CA ALA A 339 9.38 4.94 36.72
C ALA A 339 9.88 6.32 37.23
N ASN A 340 9.09 7.38 37.04
CA ASN A 340 9.42 8.75 37.49
C ASN A 340 8.58 9.22 38.70
N SER A 341 7.74 8.34 39.25
CA SER A 341 6.95 8.58 40.46
C SER A 341 7.64 8.10 41.75
N ALA A 342 8.82 7.48 41.63
CA ALA A 342 9.67 6.94 42.70
C ALA A 342 10.98 7.71 42.82
#